data_AF-A0A7V1ZVR5-F1
#
_entry.id   AF-A0A7V1ZVR5-F1
#
_cell.length_a   1.000
_cell.length_b   1.000
_cell.length_c   1.000
_cell.angle_alpha   90.00
_cell.angle_beta   90.00
_cell.angle_gamma   90.00
#
_symmetry.space_group_name_H-M   'P 1'
#
loop_
_entity.id
_entity.type
_entity.pdbx_description
1 polymer ?
#
loop_
_entity_poly.entity_id
_entity_poly.type
_entity_poly.pdbx_seq_one_letter_code
_entity_poly.pdbx_strand_id
1 'polypeptide(L)'
;MSDSKLLILINYWPDLKDDLISKSYQSYLQEYTSLLKHYFIAESLLDLKISEIDVIITVLENLTKIDPGLELDKWEKLALRRLATLYLYVGEVEPGLNACQRILGREIDKGIDLENAAGLSEYENFEAICHHYEKSDSRLHEILLRIKDEWKSKSRGLDYDIAFCLFVEKDDSGNNMRGRMRTLKASVELVSKTSPDDKVTFDNQTKSPDDPFVGSVYNSLKAVRKVIGRYGHKEASKRFYNAHFSIENSKQTFTGDSIGLAAGL
;
A
#
# COMPACT_ATOMS: atom_id res chain seq x y z
N MET A 1 -7.80 -5.64 14.32
CA MET A 1 -9.07 -6.06 14.98
C MET A 1 -10.27 -5.27 14.47
N SER A 2 -10.18 -3.96 14.21
CA SER A 2 -11.27 -3.16 13.63
C SER A 2 -11.54 -3.53 12.17
N ASP A 3 -10.49 -3.76 11.40
CA ASP A 3 -10.49 -4.33 10.04
C ASP A 3 -11.32 -5.61 9.92
N SER A 4 -11.11 -6.59 10.80
CA SER A 4 -11.84 -7.87 10.75
C SER A 4 -13.33 -7.69 11.02
N LYS A 5 -13.71 -6.78 11.93
CA LYS A 5 -15.11 -6.49 12.23
C LYS A 5 -15.80 -5.76 11.09
N LEU A 6 -15.11 -4.80 10.46
CA LEU A 6 -15.58 -4.14 9.25
C LEU A 6 -15.83 -5.16 8.14
N LEU A 7 -14.86 -6.04 7.86
CA LEU A 7 -15.01 -7.08 6.83
C LEU A 7 -16.14 -8.06 7.14
N ILE A 8 -16.38 -8.43 8.40
CA ILE A 8 -17.53 -9.28 8.77
C ILE A 8 -18.85 -8.60 8.39
N LEU A 9 -19.03 -7.31 8.71
CA LEU A 9 -20.24 -6.58 8.36
C LEU A 9 -20.43 -6.53 6.83
N ILE A 10 -19.36 -6.23 6.11
CA ILE A 10 -19.36 -6.12 4.65
C ILE A 10 -19.64 -7.46 3.99
N ASN A 11 -19.08 -8.56 4.50
CA ASN A 11 -19.30 -9.90 3.97
C ASN A 11 -20.68 -10.46 4.31
N TYR A 12 -21.34 -9.95 5.36
CA TYR A 12 -22.70 -10.34 5.72
C TYR A 12 -23.77 -9.55 4.95
N TRP A 13 -23.39 -8.43 4.32
CA TRP A 13 -24.29 -7.62 3.48
C TRP A 13 -25.11 -8.43 2.45
N PRO A 14 -24.54 -9.38 1.68
CA PRO A 14 -25.29 -10.12 0.67
C PRO A 14 -26.50 -10.87 1.21
N ASP A 15 -26.41 -11.34 2.46
CA ASP A 15 -27.49 -12.07 3.15
C ASP A 15 -28.56 -11.14 3.74
N LEU A 16 -28.22 -9.85 3.93
CA LEU A 16 -29.11 -8.84 4.53
C LEU A 16 -29.81 -7.94 3.52
N LYS A 17 -29.21 -7.72 2.35
CA LYS A 17 -29.58 -6.64 1.43
C LYS A 17 -31.06 -6.67 1.02
N ASP A 18 -31.65 -7.86 0.84
CA ASP A 18 -33.01 -8.02 0.33
C ASP A 18 -34.04 -7.71 1.42
N ASP A 19 -33.75 -8.09 2.67
CA ASP A 19 -34.59 -7.77 3.83
C ASP A 19 -34.56 -6.27 4.16
N LEU A 20 -33.38 -5.65 4.04
CA LEU A 20 -33.16 -4.24 4.39
C LEU A 20 -33.84 -3.24 3.44
N ILE A 21 -34.34 -3.68 2.28
CA ILE A 21 -35.16 -2.84 1.38
C ILE A 21 -36.56 -2.61 1.98
N SER A 22 -37.04 -3.52 2.82
CA SER A 22 -38.38 -3.43 3.40
C SER A 22 -38.42 -2.46 4.57
N LYS A 23 -39.40 -1.54 4.56
CA LYS A 23 -39.63 -0.55 5.63
C LYS A 23 -39.80 -1.17 7.02
N SER A 24 -40.20 -2.44 7.09
CA SER A 24 -40.33 -3.17 8.37
C SER A 24 -38.99 -3.39 9.09
N TYR A 25 -37.87 -3.31 8.37
CA TYR A 25 -36.52 -3.50 8.91
C TYR A 25 -35.74 -2.19 9.12
N GLN A 26 -36.42 -1.04 9.14
CA GLN A 26 -35.76 0.27 9.25
C GLN A 26 -34.88 0.40 10.52
N SER A 27 -35.32 -0.12 11.66
CA SER A 27 -34.51 -0.13 12.89
C SER A 27 -33.25 -0.97 12.75
N TYR A 28 -33.33 -2.09 12.04
CA TYR A 28 -32.19 -2.96 11.77
C TYR A 28 -31.21 -2.32 10.77
N LEU A 29 -31.72 -1.62 9.74
CA LEU A 29 -30.91 -0.82 8.82
C LEU A 29 -30.11 0.26 9.57
N GLN A 30 -30.75 0.97 10.51
CA GLN A 30 -30.10 1.98 11.32
C GLN A 30 -29.01 1.39 12.23
N GLU A 31 -29.29 0.26 12.88
CA GLU A 31 -28.31 -0.44 13.73
C GLU A 31 -27.11 -0.93 12.92
N TYR A 32 -27.36 -1.61 11.80
CA TYR A 32 -26.32 -2.07 10.88
C TYR A 32 -25.44 -0.90 10.40
N THR A 33 -26.07 0.20 10.00
CA THR A 33 -25.35 1.39 9.54
C THR A 33 -24.55 2.05 10.67
N SER A 34 -25.09 2.09 11.89
CA SER A 34 -24.39 2.60 13.07
C SER A 34 -23.13 1.80 13.37
N LEU A 35 -23.23 0.45 13.35
CA LEU A 35 -22.10 -0.44 13.52
C LEU A 35 -21.06 -0.28 12.41
N LEU A 36 -21.51 -0.17 11.16
CA LEU A 36 -20.64 0.07 10.01
C LEU A 36 -19.84 1.37 10.22
N LYS A 37 -20.52 2.48 10.52
CA LYS A 37 -19.89 3.78 10.79
C LYS A 37 -18.89 3.73 11.94
N HIS A 38 -19.20 2.96 12.99
CA HIS A 38 -18.35 2.80 14.17
C HIS A 38 -17.02 2.09 13.84
N TYR A 39 -17.06 1.02 13.04
CA TYR A 39 -15.85 0.26 12.70
C TYR A 39 -15.08 0.81 11.49
N PHE A 40 -15.72 1.65 10.68
CA PHE A 40 -15.14 2.24 9.48
C PHE A 40 -14.32 3.50 9.84
N ILE A 41 -13.08 3.25 10.25
CA ILE A 41 -12.05 4.26 10.55
C ILE A 41 -10.89 4.14 9.57
N ALA A 42 -10.07 5.19 9.42
CA ALA A 42 -8.96 5.20 8.45
C ALA A 42 -8.02 4.00 8.63
N GLU A 43 -7.74 3.63 9.88
CA GLU A 43 -6.88 2.53 10.28
C GLU A 43 -7.42 1.17 9.83
N SER A 44 -8.75 0.99 9.85
CA SER A 44 -9.41 -0.26 9.41
C SER A 44 -9.25 -0.54 7.92
N LEU A 45 -8.95 0.49 7.12
CA LEU A 45 -8.76 0.39 5.68
C LEU A 45 -7.30 0.20 5.26
N LEU A 46 -6.36 0.34 6.20
CA LEU A 46 -4.92 0.25 5.88
C LEU A 46 -4.56 -1.14 5.36
N ASP A 47 -5.16 -2.17 5.97
CA ASP A 47 -4.81 -3.57 5.75
C ASP A 47 -5.73 -4.33 4.79
N LEU A 48 -6.64 -3.63 4.10
CA LEU A 48 -7.53 -4.19 3.09
C LEU A 48 -6.96 -4.21 1.66
N LYS A 49 -7.26 -5.27 0.90
CA LYS A 49 -6.99 -5.41 -0.54
C LYS A 49 -7.82 -4.43 -1.35
N ILE A 50 -7.35 -4.15 -2.57
CA ILE A 50 -8.08 -3.31 -3.54
C ILE A 50 -9.51 -3.84 -3.71
N SER A 51 -9.66 -5.14 -3.98
CA SER A 51 -10.96 -5.80 -4.13
C SER A 51 -11.86 -5.70 -2.89
N GLU A 52 -11.29 -5.77 -1.69
CA GLU A 52 -12.04 -5.62 -0.43
C GLU A 52 -12.57 -4.19 -0.26
N ILE A 53 -11.79 -3.19 -0.66
CA ILE A 53 -12.22 -1.78 -0.64
C ILE A 53 -13.30 -1.52 -1.71
N ASP A 54 -13.20 -2.12 -2.88
CA ASP A 54 -14.24 -2.02 -3.92
C ASP A 54 -15.59 -2.59 -3.45
N VAL A 55 -15.57 -3.73 -2.75
CA VAL A 55 -16.76 -4.30 -2.12
C VAL A 55 -17.34 -3.34 -1.08
N ILE A 56 -16.49 -2.76 -0.22
CA ILE A 56 -16.91 -1.77 0.77
C ILE A 56 -17.65 -0.59 0.12
N ILE A 57 -17.06 -0.02 -0.94
CA ILE A 57 -17.66 1.11 -1.65
C ILE A 57 -19.02 0.71 -2.24
N THR A 58 -19.11 -0.47 -2.86
CA THR A 58 -20.36 -1.00 -3.41
C THR A 58 -21.44 -1.14 -2.33
N VAL A 59 -21.10 -1.60 -1.13
CA VAL A 59 -22.03 -1.68 0.00
C VAL A 59 -22.51 -0.30 0.42
N LEU A 60 -21.61 0.67 0.55
CA LEU A 60 -21.97 2.06 0.91
C LEU A 60 -22.90 2.70 -0.11
N GLU A 61 -22.64 2.51 -1.40
CA GLU A 61 -23.50 3.01 -2.48
C GLU A 61 -24.89 2.38 -2.43
N ASN A 62 -24.98 1.07 -2.17
CA ASN A 62 -26.27 0.38 -2.05
C ASN A 62 -27.06 0.84 -0.83
N LEU A 63 -26.42 1.02 0.32
CA LEU A 63 -27.06 1.58 1.51
C LEU A 63 -27.59 2.99 1.25
N THR A 64 -26.81 3.83 0.55
CA THR A 64 -27.23 5.20 0.19
C THR A 64 -28.41 5.20 -0.78
N LYS A 65 -28.52 4.20 -1.67
CA LYS A 65 -29.69 4.01 -2.55
C LYS A 65 -30.94 3.58 -1.78
N ILE A 66 -30.78 2.76 -0.73
CA ILE A 66 -31.89 2.31 0.12
C ILE A 66 -32.42 3.49 0.94
N ASP A 67 -31.53 4.22 1.60
CA ASP A 67 -31.89 5.37 2.42
C ASP A 67 -30.82 6.48 2.33
N PRO A 68 -31.08 7.54 1.52
CA PRO A 68 -30.19 8.70 1.42
C PRO A 68 -29.99 9.44 2.75
N GLY A 69 -30.89 9.28 3.72
CA GLY A 69 -30.81 9.88 5.05
C GLY A 69 -29.74 9.26 5.96
N LEU A 70 -29.06 8.19 5.50
CA LEU A 70 -27.95 7.58 6.23
C LEU A 70 -26.66 8.40 6.20
N GLU A 71 -26.56 9.45 5.37
CA GLU A 71 -25.42 10.39 5.32
C GLU A 71 -24.04 9.70 5.20
N LEU A 72 -23.90 8.74 4.27
CA LEU A 72 -22.70 7.91 4.14
C LEU A 72 -21.54 8.53 3.31
N ASP A 73 -21.76 9.70 2.72
CA ASP A 73 -20.81 10.39 1.83
C ASP A 73 -19.38 10.51 2.41
N LYS A 74 -19.27 10.79 3.71
CA LYS A 74 -17.97 10.88 4.40
C LYS A 74 -17.19 9.57 4.35
N TRP A 75 -17.86 8.44 4.59
CA TRP A 75 -17.23 7.11 4.62
C TRP A 75 -16.92 6.62 3.21
N GLU A 76 -17.79 6.93 2.25
CA GLU A 76 -17.55 6.63 0.83
C GLU A 76 -16.31 7.35 0.32
N LYS A 77 -16.19 8.67 0.56
CA LYS A 77 -15.00 9.45 0.21
C LYS A 77 -13.74 8.95 0.92
N LEU A 78 -13.86 8.43 2.15
CA LEU A 78 -12.73 7.84 2.88
C LEU A 78 -12.24 6.55 2.20
N ALA A 79 -13.14 5.64 1.83
CA ALA A 79 -12.78 4.42 1.10
C ALA A 79 -12.25 4.73 -0.31
N LEU A 80 -12.88 5.64 -1.04
CA LEU A 80 -12.42 6.06 -2.37
C LEU A 80 -11.01 6.67 -2.31
N ARG A 81 -10.72 7.49 -1.28
CA ARG A 81 -9.37 8.04 -1.09
C ARG A 81 -8.36 6.91 -0.87
N ARG A 82 -8.70 5.93 -0.02
CA ARG A 82 -7.82 4.79 0.22
C ARG A 82 -7.62 3.96 -1.06
N LEU A 83 -8.68 3.74 -1.84
CA LEU A 83 -8.63 3.03 -3.11
C LEU A 83 -7.69 3.75 -4.10
N ALA A 84 -7.84 5.07 -4.25
CA ALA A 84 -6.96 5.90 -5.07
C ALA A 84 -5.50 5.77 -4.65
N THR A 85 -5.22 5.86 -3.34
CA THR A 85 -3.87 5.68 -2.79
C THR A 85 -3.27 4.32 -3.17
N LEU A 86 -4.02 3.24 -3.03
CA LEU A 86 -3.52 1.89 -3.33
C LEU A 86 -3.17 1.71 -4.80
N TYR A 87 -4.01 2.19 -5.72
CA TYR A 87 -3.77 2.12 -7.16
C TYR A 87 -2.55 2.97 -7.56
N LEU A 88 -2.45 4.20 -7.06
CA LEU A 88 -1.34 5.09 -7.37
C LEU A 88 0.00 4.56 -6.85
N TYR A 89 -0.01 3.83 -5.72
CA TYR A 89 1.19 3.18 -5.18
C TYR A 89 1.74 2.05 -6.06
N VAL A 90 0.90 1.42 -6.89
CA VAL A 90 1.34 0.36 -7.82
C VAL A 90 1.49 0.84 -9.26
N GLY A 91 1.40 2.15 -9.50
CA GLY A 91 1.48 2.73 -10.84
C GLY A 91 0.22 2.58 -11.68
N GLU A 92 -0.89 2.11 -11.11
CA GLU A 92 -2.18 1.96 -11.80
C GLU A 92 -2.91 3.32 -11.83
N VAL A 93 -2.45 4.21 -12.72
CA VAL A 93 -2.86 5.62 -12.73
C VAL A 93 -4.34 5.79 -13.05
N GLU A 94 -4.83 5.17 -14.12
CA GLU A 94 -6.21 5.36 -14.56
C GLU A 94 -7.23 4.91 -13.50
N PRO A 95 -7.12 3.71 -12.90
CA PRO A 95 -7.98 3.31 -11.77
C PRO A 95 -7.88 4.27 -10.58
N GLY A 96 -6.68 4.78 -10.28
CA GLY A 96 -6.48 5.79 -9.22
C GLY A 96 -7.22 7.09 -9.50
N LEU A 97 -7.14 7.61 -10.73
CA LEU A 97 -7.84 8.81 -11.17
C LEU A 97 -9.37 8.60 -11.20
N ASN A 98 -9.86 7.41 -11.60
CA ASN A 98 -11.28 7.06 -11.52
C ASN A 98 -11.82 7.17 -10.09
N ALA A 99 -11.06 6.70 -9.09
CA ALA A 99 -11.45 6.84 -7.70
C ALA A 99 -11.48 8.32 -7.28
N CYS A 100 -10.51 9.15 -7.71
CA CYS A 100 -10.53 10.59 -7.47
C CYS A 100 -11.72 11.31 -8.14
N GLN A 101 -12.08 10.92 -9.36
CA GLN A 101 -13.26 11.43 -10.07
C GLN A 101 -14.53 11.25 -9.24
N ARG A 102 -14.70 10.06 -8.65
CA ARG A 102 -15.84 9.74 -7.78
C ARG A 102 -15.85 10.58 -6.50
N ILE A 103 -14.68 10.84 -5.89
CA ILE A 103 -14.58 11.74 -4.72
C ILE A 103 -15.06 13.15 -5.06
N LEU A 104 -14.73 13.64 -6.26
CA LEU A 104 -15.10 14.99 -6.72
C LEU A 104 -16.55 15.09 -7.20
N GLY A 105 -17.19 13.97 -7.55
CA GLY A 105 -18.56 13.93 -8.07
C GLY A 105 -18.71 14.60 -9.44
N ARG A 106 -17.64 14.65 -10.24
CA ARG A 106 -17.65 15.20 -11.61
C ARG A 106 -16.60 14.51 -12.47
N GLU A 107 -16.75 14.58 -13.78
CA GLU A 107 -15.73 14.12 -14.71
C GLU A 107 -14.42 14.91 -14.55
N ILE A 108 -13.32 14.21 -14.79
CA ILE A 108 -11.96 14.77 -14.82
C ILE A 108 -11.39 14.51 -16.20
N ASP A 109 -10.64 15.48 -16.72
CA ASP A 109 -9.88 15.29 -17.94
C ASP A 109 -8.67 14.40 -17.63
N LYS A 110 -8.65 13.20 -18.23
CA LYS A 110 -7.56 12.23 -18.10
C LYS A 110 -6.53 12.33 -19.23
N GLY A 111 -6.53 13.40 -20.03
CA GLY A 111 -5.68 13.63 -21.20
C GLY A 111 -4.17 13.71 -20.93
N ILE A 112 -3.67 13.00 -19.92
CA ILE A 112 -2.25 12.77 -19.67
C ILE A 112 -1.80 11.67 -20.61
N ASP A 113 -0.93 12.04 -21.54
CA ASP A 113 -0.22 11.10 -22.40
C ASP A 113 0.84 10.35 -21.57
N LEU A 114 0.40 9.29 -20.89
CA LEU A 114 1.23 8.46 -20.00
C LEU A 114 2.06 7.41 -20.76
N GLU A 115 1.88 7.29 -22.07
CA GLU A 115 2.52 6.25 -22.90
C GLU A 115 4.04 6.41 -22.99
N ASN A 116 4.61 7.56 -22.57
CA ASN A 116 6.05 7.83 -22.57
C ASN A 116 6.77 7.60 -21.23
N ALA A 117 6.14 6.97 -20.24
CA ALA A 117 6.74 6.71 -18.91
C ALA A 117 7.76 5.55 -18.87
N ALA A 118 8.37 5.19 -20.02
CA ALA A 118 9.38 4.14 -20.06
C ALA A 118 10.64 4.56 -19.26
N GLY A 119 10.84 3.95 -18.10
CA GLY A 119 12.02 4.14 -17.24
C GLY A 119 11.84 5.08 -16.05
N LEU A 120 10.64 5.63 -15.82
CA LEU A 120 10.32 6.34 -14.58
C LEU A 120 9.85 5.35 -13.49
N SER A 121 10.22 5.61 -12.25
CA SER A 121 9.64 4.92 -11.09
C SER A 121 8.17 5.31 -10.89
N GLU A 122 7.43 4.49 -10.14
CA GLU A 122 6.01 4.74 -9.82
C GLU A 122 5.82 6.09 -9.13
N TYR A 123 6.75 6.47 -8.26
CA TYR A 123 6.72 7.76 -7.57
C TYR A 123 6.97 8.93 -8.52
N GLU A 124 7.95 8.83 -9.44
CA GLU A 124 8.25 9.88 -10.41
C GLU A 124 7.08 10.07 -11.39
N ASN A 125 6.48 8.97 -11.84
CA ASN A 125 5.28 9.01 -12.65
C ASN A 125 4.12 9.71 -11.90
N PHE A 126 3.90 9.33 -10.64
CA PHE A 126 2.88 9.96 -9.81
C PHE A 126 3.14 11.45 -9.54
N GLU A 127 4.40 11.85 -9.37
CA GLU A 127 4.77 13.25 -9.19
C GLU A 127 4.50 14.08 -10.46
N ALA A 128 4.78 13.54 -11.65
CA ALA A 128 4.47 14.19 -12.92
C ALA A 128 2.95 14.41 -13.08
N ILE A 129 2.13 13.41 -12.71
CA ILE A 129 0.67 13.51 -12.71
C ILE A 129 0.18 14.61 -11.75
N CYS A 130 0.75 14.67 -10.54
CA CYS A 130 0.44 15.74 -9.59
C CYS A 130 0.73 17.13 -10.19
N HIS A 131 1.87 17.29 -10.87
CA HIS A 131 2.26 18.57 -11.47
C HIS A 131 1.39 18.96 -12.67
N HIS A 132 0.96 17.98 -13.47
CA HIS A 132 0.01 18.22 -14.55
C HIS A 132 -1.28 18.86 -14.01
N TYR A 133 -1.87 18.27 -12.98
CA TYR A 133 -3.14 18.75 -12.40
C TYR A 133 -3.01 20.02 -11.56
N GLU A 134 -1.80 20.42 -11.15
CA GLU A 134 -1.56 21.69 -10.45
C GLU A 134 -2.13 22.89 -11.20
N LYS A 135 -2.08 22.85 -12.54
CA LYS A 135 -2.51 23.95 -13.41
C LYS A 135 -3.90 23.73 -14.01
N SER A 136 -4.30 22.49 -14.25
CA SER A 136 -5.56 22.16 -14.92
C SER A 136 -6.73 21.92 -13.98
N ASP A 137 -6.49 21.44 -12.76
CA ASP A 137 -7.54 21.07 -11.81
C ASP A 137 -7.08 21.17 -10.35
N SER A 138 -7.30 22.33 -9.73
CA SER A 138 -6.85 22.60 -8.36
C SER A 138 -7.46 21.68 -7.30
N ARG A 139 -8.70 21.20 -7.50
CA ARG A 139 -9.37 20.31 -6.55
C ARG A 139 -8.83 18.88 -6.65
N LEU A 140 -8.61 18.39 -7.86
CA LEU A 140 -7.97 17.10 -8.06
C LEU A 140 -6.53 17.14 -7.55
N HIS A 141 -5.80 18.21 -7.87
CA HIS A 141 -4.44 18.41 -7.39
C HIS A 141 -4.35 18.34 -5.87
N GLU A 142 -5.27 18.94 -5.12
CA GLU A 142 -5.28 18.87 -3.65
C GLU A 142 -5.40 17.42 -3.13
N ILE A 143 -6.22 16.58 -3.79
CA ILE A 143 -6.36 15.17 -3.42
C ILE A 143 -5.05 14.42 -3.70
N LEU A 144 -4.49 14.60 -4.90
CA LEU A 144 -3.26 13.92 -5.32
C LEU A 144 -2.05 14.36 -4.47
N LEU A 145 -1.95 15.66 -4.17
CA LEU A 145 -0.89 16.22 -3.35
C LEU A 145 -0.87 15.60 -1.95
N ARG A 146 -2.04 15.41 -1.32
CA ARG A 146 -2.14 14.73 -0.02
C ARG A 146 -1.62 13.30 -0.08
N ILE A 147 -1.95 12.55 -1.13
CA ILE A 147 -1.46 11.18 -1.33
C ILE A 147 0.06 11.20 -1.55
N LYS A 148 0.58 12.15 -2.32
CA LYS A 148 2.02 12.33 -2.57
C LYS A 148 2.78 12.68 -1.29
N ASP A 149 2.27 13.61 -0.50
CA ASP A 149 2.88 14.02 0.76
C ASP A 149 2.86 12.88 1.79
N GLU A 150 1.79 12.08 1.83
CA GLU A 150 1.76 10.85 2.65
C GLU A 150 2.84 9.86 2.21
N TRP A 151 2.97 9.60 0.90
CA TRP A 151 4.02 8.73 0.36
C TRP A 151 5.40 9.26 0.75
N LYS A 152 5.67 10.54 0.50
CA LYS A 152 6.96 11.19 0.77
C LYS A 152 7.31 11.24 2.26
N SER A 153 6.33 11.49 3.12
CA SER A 153 6.51 11.48 4.57
C SER A 153 6.91 10.09 5.04
N LYS A 154 6.21 9.05 4.56
CA LYS A 154 6.50 7.67 4.89
C LYS A 154 7.84 7.21 4.30
N SER A 155 8.20 7.57 3.08
CA SER A 155 9.46 7.15 2.44
C SER A 155 10.73 7.78 3.04
N ARG A 156 10.60 8.84 3.84
CA ARG A 156 11.72 9.55 4.48
C ARG A 156 12.05 9.05 5.89
N GLY A 157 11.23 8.17 6.47
CA GLY A 157 11.55 7.56 7.76
C GLY A 157 12.63 6.50 7.60
N LEU A 158 13.82 6.80 8.07
CA LEU A 158 14.90 5.84 8.26
C LEU A 158 15.37 5.99 9.70
N ASP A 159 15.08 4.97 10.52
CA ASP A 159 15.71 4.79 11.83
C ASP A 159 16.80 3.72 11.68
N TYR A 160 17.78 3.70 12.59
CA TYR A 160 19.00 2.88 12.44
C TYR A 160 18.78 1.37 12.25
N ASP A 161 17.58 0.85 12.53
CA ASP A 161 17.16 -0.54 12.33
C ASP A 161 15.87 -0.69 11.49
N ILE A 162 15.31 0.41 10.95
CA ILE A 162 14.00 0.43 10.30
C ILE A 162 13.99 1.33 9.06
N ALA A 163 13.47 0.81 7.95
CA ALA A 163 13.18 1.56 6.74
C ALA A 163 11.72 1.42 6.32
N PHE A 164 11.08 2.51 5.91
CA PHE A 164 9.75 2.44 5.30
C PHE A 164 9.87 2.24 3.80
N CYS A 165 9.23 1.18 3.29
CA CYS A 165 9.35 0.75 1.89
C CYS A 165 7.98 0.53 1.25
N LEU A 166 7.91 0.72 -0.06
CA LEU A 166 6.77 0.28 -0.85
C LEU A 166 6.89 -1.21 -1.13
N PHE A 167 5.89 -1.97 -0.69
CA PHE A 167 5.70 -3.37 -1.00
C PHE A 167 4.54 -3.52 -1.97
N VAL A 168 4.77 -4.26 -3.05
CA VAL A 168 3.72 -4.65 -3.99
C VAL A 168 3.42 -6.13 -3.77
N GLU A 169 2.16 -6.46 -3.60
CA GLU A 169 1.67 -7.84 -3.56
C GLU A 169 1.13 -8.18 -4.94
N LYS A 170 1.51 -9.37 -5.41
CA LYS A 170 1.06 -9.92 -6.68
C LYS A 170 0.22 -11.17 -6.44
N ASP A 171 -0.73 -11.42 -7.33
CA ASP A 171 -1.51 -12.65 -7.32
C ASP A 171 -0.70 -13.81 -7.89
N ASP A 172 -1.27 -15.02 -7.85
CA ASP A 172 -0.65 -16.22 -8.41
C ASP A 172 -0.42 -16.12 -9.94
N SER A 173 -1.04 -15.14 -10.60
CA SER A 173 -0.87 -14.85 -12.04
C SER A 173 0.16 -13.75 -12.31
N GLY A 174 0.77 -13.17 -11.27
CA GLY A 174 1.79 -12.13 -11.37
C GLY A 174 1.24 -10.71 -11.55
N ASN A 175 -0.07 -10.50 -11.47
CA ASN A 175 -0.68 -9.17 -11.57
C ASN A 175 -0.54 -8.43 -10.24
N ASN A 176 -0.37 -7.10 -10.30
CA ASN A 176 -0.35 -6.25 -9.12
C ASN A 176 -1.71 -6.29 -8.41
N MET A 177 -1.76 -6.88 -7.23
CA MET A 177 -2.98 -6.89 -6.40
C MET A 177 -3.08 -5.64 -5.54
N ARG A 178 -1.93 -5.14 -5.03
CA ARG A 178 -1.92 -4.17 -3.92
C ARG A 178 -0.55 -3.54 -3.69
N GLY A 179 -0.51 -2.22 -3.48
CA GLY A 179 0.70 -1.50 -3.06
C GLY A 179 0.57 -0.94 -1.66
N ARG A 180 1.62 -1.06 -0.83
CA ARG A 180 1.61 -0.62 0.57
C ARG A 180 2.95 -0.09 1.04
N MET A 181 2.92 1.05 1.72
CA MET A 181 4.04 1.46 2.57
C MET A 181 4.06 0.61 3.85
N ARG A 182 5.17 -0.09 4.11
CA ARG A 182 5.40 -0.86 5.34
C ARG A 182 6.79 -0.61 5.91
N THR A 183 6.91 -0.91 7.19
CA THR A 183 8.17 -0.91 7.93
C THR A 183 8.93 -2.21 7.64
N LEU A 184 10.09 -2.09 6.98
CA LEU A 184 11.12 -3.12 6.92
C LEU A 184 12.06 -2.89 8.10
N LYS A 185 12.04 -3.79 9.07
CA LYS A 185 13.03 -3.81 10.15
C LYS A 185 14.19 -4.71 9.76
N ALA A 186 15.41 -4.27 10.01
CA ALA A 186 16.63 -4.97 9.69
C ALA A 186 17.48 -5.16 10.95
N SER A 187 18.06 -6.35 11.07
CA SER A 187 19.12 -6.65 12.03
C SER A 187 20.26 -7.34 11.31
N VAL A 188 21.49 -6.90 11.58
CA VAL A 188 22.66 -7.39 10.86
C VAL A 188 23.72 -7.82 11.85
N GLU A 189 24.17 -9.07 11.71
CA GLU A 189 25.27 -9.63 12.48
C GLU A 189 26.48 -9.90 11.58
N LEU A 190 27.67 -9.59 12.08
CA LEU A 190 28.93 -9.96 11.43
C LEU A 190 29.19 -11.45 11.64
N VAL A 191 29.26 -12.20 10.55
CA VAL A 191 29.55 -13.64 10.63
C VAL A 191 31.04 -13.88 10.80
N SER A 192 31.39 -15.03 11.37
CA SER A 192 32.79 -15.47 11.49
C SER A 192 33.49 -15.49 10.12
N LYS A 193 34.82 -15.34 10.13
CA LYS A 193 35.67 -15.34 8.93
C LYS A 193 35.57 -16.60 8.06
N THR A 194 34.93 -17.65 8.57
CA THR A 194 34.81 -18.96 7.89
C THR A 194 33.50 -19.14 7.13
N SER A 195 32.56 -18.20 7.23
CA SER A 195 31.34 -18.27 6.40
C SER A 195 31.69 -18.00 4.94
N PRO A 196 31.22 -18.83 4.00
CA PRO A 196 31.55 -18.65 2.59
C PRO A 196 30.78 -17.50 1.94
N ASP A 197 29.60 -17.16 2.47
CA ASP A 197 28.66 -16.21 1.86
C ASP A 197 27.84 -15.43 2.91
N ASP A 198 27.16 -14.37 2.45
CA ASP A 198 26.09 -13.70 3.18
C ASP A 198 24.92 -14.65 3.41
N LYS A 199 24.18 -14.42 4.49
CA LYS A 199 22.89 -15.07 4.72
C LYS A 199 21.83 -14.01 4.91
N VAL A 200 20.81 -14.06 4.05
CA VAL A 200 19.61 -13.24 4.17
C VAL A 200 18.48 -14.12 4.66
N THR A 201 17.80 -13.67 5.71
CA THR A 201 16.59 -14.32 6.21
C THR A 201 15.46 -13.31 6.32
N PHE A 202 14.25 -13.77 6.07
CA PHE A 202 13.03 -12.99 6.19
C PHE A 202 12.06 -13.69 7.14
N ASP A 203 11.38 -12.93 7.98
CA ASP A 203 10.23 -13.45 8.72
C ASP A 203 9.14 -13.91 7.75
N ASN A 204 8.66 -15.14 7.95
CA ASN A 204 7.52 -15.73 7.23
C ASN A 204 7.68 -15.80 5.69
N GLN A 205 8.89 -15.76 5.15
CA GLN A 205 9.14 -15.97 3.73
C GLN A 205 10.20 -17.06 3.51
N THR A 206 9.77 -18.20 2.98
CA THR A 206 10.66 -19.26 2.51
C THR A 206 10.97 -19.00 1.02
N LYS A 207 11.82 -18.01 0.75
CA LYS A 207 12.26 -17.68 -0.61
C LYS A 207 13.67 -18.20 -0.86
N SER A 208 13.88 -18.79 -2.04
CA SER A 208 15.21 -19.19 -2.50
C SER A 208 16.09 -17.95 -2.70
N PRO A 209 17.42 -18.03 -2.50
CA PRO A 209 18.36 -16.97 -2.86
C PRO A 209 18.26 -16.49 -4.33
N ASP A 210 17.76 -17.35 -5.22
CA ASP A 210 17.54 -17.05 -6.64
C ASP A 210 16.26 -16.24 -6.90
N ASP A 211 15.41 -16.02 -5.88
CA ASP A 211 14.26 -15.12 -6.00
C ASP A 211 14.77 -13.68 -6.24
N PRO A 212 14.33 -12.99 -7.31
CA PRO A 212 14.76 -11.62 -7.61
C PRO A 212 14.64 -10.65 -6.41
N PHE A 213 13.65 -10.87 -5.54
CA PHE A 213 13.47 -10.13 -4.29
C PHE A 213 14.66 -10.30 -3.33
N VAL A 214 15.07 -11.55 -3.10
CA VAL A 214 16.18 -11.89 -2.19
C VAL A 214 17.52 -11.52 -2.85
N GLY A 215 17.66 -11.74 -4.15
CA GLY A 215 18.83 -11.34 -4.94
C GLY A 215 19.11 -9.84 -4.86
N SER A 216 18.06 -9.00 -4.86
CA SER A 216 18.17 -7.55 -4.69
C SER A 216 18.80 -7.18 -3.34
N VAL A 217 18.43 -7.87 -2.25
CA VAL A 217 19.02 -7.65 -0.91
C VAL A 217 20.48 -8.09 -0.85
N TYR A 218 20.84 -9.23 -1.47
CA TYR A 218 22.23 -9.64 -1.58
C TYR A 218 23.09 -8.61 -2.33
N ASN A 219 22.54 -7.98 -3.37
CA ASN A 219 23.23 -6.91 -4.10
C ASN A 219 23.45 -5.67 -3.20
N SER A 220 22.49 -5.35 -2.35
CA SER A 220 22.62 -4.26 -1.38
C SER A 220 23.65 -4.52 -0.31
N LEU A 221 23.70 -5.72 0.27
CA LEU A 221 24.75 -6.10 1.23
C LEU A 221 26.16 -6.02 0.60
N LYS A 222 26.30 -6.43 -0.67
CA LYS A 222 27.54 -6.24 -1.45
C LYS A 222 27.90 -4.76 -1.62
N ALA A 223 26.92 -3.89 -1.87
CA ALA A 223 27.14 -2.45 -1.97
C ALA A 223 27.59 -1.86 -0.62
N VAL A 224 26.91 -2.21 0.48
CA VAL A 224 27.25 -1.79 1.85
C VAL A 224 28.68 -2.19 2.22
N ARG A 225 29.13 -3.43 1.91
CA ARG A 225 30.52 -3.85 2.11
C ARG A 225 31.53 -2.95 1.41
N LYS A 226 31.28 -2.56 0.16
CA LYS A 226 32.17 -1.68 -0.61
C LYS A 226 32.30 -0.32 0.06
N VAL A 227 31.20 0.20 0.59
CA VAL A 227 31.17 1.49 1.30
C VAL A 227 31.93 1.40 2.62
N ILE A 228 31.65 0.39 3.46
CA ILE A 228 32.35 0.16 4.74
C ILE A 228 33.87 0.04 4.55
N GLY A 229 34.31 -0.64 3.48
CA GLY A 229 35.74 -0.76 3.16
C GLY A 229 36.43 0.56 2.83
N ARG A 230 35.70 1.53 2.26
CA ARG A 230 36.21 2.88 1.95
C ARG A 230 36.38 3.73 3.20
N TYR A 231 35.56 3.52 4.23
CA TYR A 231 35.64 4.25 5.51
C TYR A 231 36.63 3.66 6.52
N GLY A 232 37.62 2.87 6.07
CA GLY A 232 38.72 2.39 6.91
C GLY A 232 38.45 1.08 7.67
N HIS A 233 37.25 0.52 7.57
CA HIS A 233 36.87 -0.74 8.22
C HIS A 233 37.21 -1.96 7.33
N LYS A 234 38.48 -2.09 6.94
CA LYS A 234 38.97 -3.13 5.99
C LYS A 234 38.70 -4.57 6.42
N GLU A 235 38.65 -4.84 7.73
CA GLU A 235 38.33 -6.18 8.24
C GLU A 235 36.83 -6.46 8.22
N ALA A 236 35.97 -5.45 8.37
CA ALA A 236 34.51 -5.61 8.28
C ALA A 236 34.08 -5.77 6.81
N SER A 237 34.72 -5.07 5.88
CA SER A 237 34.42 -5.19 4.44
C SER A 237 34.81 -6.52 3.81
N LYS A 238 35.60 -7.35 4.52
CA LYS A 238 36.00 -8.71 4.12
C LYS A 238 35.14 -9.80 4.77
N ARG A 239 34.23 -9.43 5.67
CA ARG A 239 33.35 -10.35 6.37
C ARG A 239 31.99 -10.39 5.70
N PHE A 240 31.33 -11.54 5.84
CA PHE A 240 29.96 -11.72 5.39
C PHE A 240 28.98 -11.36 6.53
N TYR A 241 27.74 -11.09 6.14
CA TYR A 241 26.68 -10.66 7.03
C TYR A 241 25.60 -11.72 7.14
N ASN A 242 25.09 -11.93 8.35
CA ASN A 242 23.78 -12.51 8.57
C ASN A 242 22.82 -11.34 8.70
N ALA A 243 22.07 -11.04 7.65
CA ALA A 243 21.05 -10.02 7.65
C ALA A 243 19.68 -10.68 7.85
N HIS A 244 18.97 -10.25 8.88
CA HIS A 244 17.64 -10.71 9.19
C HIS A 244 16.67 -9.54 9.05
N PHE A 245 15.66 -9.73 8.22
CA PHE A 245 14.65 -8.74 7.89
C PHE A 245 13.28 -9.20 8.35
N SER A 246 12.54 -8.30 9.00
CA SER A 246 11.15 -8.54 9.38
C SER A 246 10.29 -7.41 8.84
N ILE A 247 9.17 -7.75 8.20
CA ILE A 247 8.20 -6.76 7.74
C ILE A 247 7.13 -6.64 8.82
N GLU A 248 7.01 -5.46 9.44
CA GLU A 248 6.04 -5.27 10.52
C GLU A 248 4.61 -5.59 10.06
N ASN A 249 3.87 -6.30 10.92
CA ASN A 249 2.46 -6.65 10.73
C ASN A 249 2.17 -7.43 9.43
N SER A 250 3.11 -8.23 8.93
CA SER A 250 2.85 -9.10 7.78
C SER A 250 2.78 -10.59 8.11
N LYS A 251 1.74 -11.23 7.57
CA LYS A 251 1.61 -12.70 7.41
C LYS A 251 1.65 -13.12 5.94
N GLN A 252 1.90 -12.19 5.02
CA GLN A 252 1.75 -12.36 3.57
C GLN A 252 3.09 -12.20 2.83
N THR A 253 3.19 -12.86 1.67
CA THR A 253 4.31 -12.78 0.75
C THR A 253 4.28 -11.48 -0.06
N PHE A 254 5.45 -10.86 -0.24
CA PHE A 254 5.57 -9.60 -1.01
C PHE A 254 6.63 -9.71 -2.12
N THR A 255 6.48 -8.84 -3.12
CA THR A 255 7.46 -8.57 -4.16
C THR A 255 7.66 -7.05 -4.20
N GLY A 256 8.68 -6.53 -3.52
CA GLY A 256 8.91 -5.08 -3.43
C GLY A 256 10.08 -4.63 -4.29
N ASP A 257 9.85 -3.70 -5.21
CA ASP A 257 10.90 -3.10 -6.06
C ASP A 257 11.85 -2.19 -5.26
N SER A 258 11.41 -1.68 -4.11
CA SER A 258 12.18 -0.79 -3.23
C SER A 258 13.00 -1.50 -2.14
N ILE A 259 12.85 -2.83 -1.98
CA ILE A 259 13.41 -3.54 -0.81
C ILE A 259 14.94 -3.61 -0.84
N GLY A 260 15.54 -3.77 -2.02
CA GLY A 260 16.99 -3.79 -2.16
C GLY A 260 17.58 -2.49 -1.64
N LEU A 261 17.09 -1.36 -2.13
CA LEU A 261 17.57 -0.05 -1.69
C LEU A 261 17.39 0.13 -0.18
N ALA A 262 16.21 -0.19 0.35
CA ALA A 262 15.93 -0.07 1.77
C ALA A 262 16.80 -0.98 2.65
N ALA A 263 17.13 -2.18 2.19
CA ALA A 263 18.00 -3.10 2.92
C ALA A 263 19.48 -2.67 2.94
N GLY A 264 19.88 -1.76 2.04
CA GLY A 264 21.25 -1.24 1.96
C GLY A 264 21.46 0.07 2.72
N LEU A 265 20.40 0.77 3.08
CA LEU A 265 20.42 2.00 3.88
C LEU A 265 20.43 1.65 5.37
#